data_AF-A0A1Q6XHX4-F1
#
_entry.id   AF-A0A1Q6XHX4-F1
#
_cell.length_a   1.000
_cell.length_b   1.000
_cell.length_c   1.000
_cell.angle_alpha   90.00
_cell.angle_beta   90.00
_cell.angle_gamma   90.00
#
_symmetry.space_group_name_H-M   'P 1'
#
loop_
_entity.id
_entity.type
_entity.pdbx_description
1 polymer ?
#
loop_
_entity_poly.entity_id
_entity_poly.type
_entity_poly.pdbx_seq_one_letter_code
_entity_poly.pdbx_strand_id
1 'polypeptide(L)'
;MSRTSPVQSTEEVRVDPQDSSASRLQRIKTLLGFDLLLDPKDYFSGLLIRNGIFEAPESELVSRLVRQGDTCIDAGSHIGYYTCLLARLVGETGHVYAFDANPQACETANRNLSLNGLTCAEVVHAALSDDEGTLPFHISIDEQTGLSSVGSIPNSKQTIQVPCGRLETFLHNREIERIRLLKIDVEGSEEMVLRGLGHFLTSHPTDFILVELYDERLQVMNTCTEKVNEILQSAGYRAWTYENASGWRLASEVRSRGDCNFLFVSPAIEEPAPPFSLAPVLAQTQAAQCREREILQAREQEIHALRLEAMALRQATQRLQEETIGLQKCLLSVENSAGWRALNVYRKIRNALAPDNTLRRRLYDFFTWWIHR
;
A
#
# COMPACT_ATOMS: atom_id res chain seq x y z
N MET A 1 62.33 3.24 7.77
CA MET A 1 61.86 2.68 6.49
C MET A 1 60.37 2.89 6.40
N SER A 2 59.98 3.88 5.60
CA SER A 2 58.61 4.29 5.33
C SER A 2 57.86 3.23 4.52
N ARG A 3 56.68 2.83 4.97
CA ARG A 3 55.63 2.29 4.11
C ARG A 3 54.30 2.92 4.49
N THR A 4 53.99 4.00 3.79
CA THR A 4 52.66 4.53 3.57
C THR A 4 51.89 3.54 2.68
N SER A 5 50.74 3.07 3.15
CA SER A 5 49.73 2.38 2.31
C SER A 5 48.66 3.40 1.90
N PRO A 6 48.05 3.27 0.70
CA PRO A 6 47.31 4.34 0.07
C PRO A 6 45.84 4.40 0.50
N VAL A 7 45.34 5.63 0.57
CA VAL A 7 43.92 6.00 0.63
C VAL A 7 43.22 5.42 -0.61
N GLN A 8 42.20 4.58 -0.42
CA GLN A 8 41.25 4.24 -1.47
C GLN A 8 40.05 5.18 -1.41
N SER A 9 39.76 5.69 -2.60
CA SER A 9 38.80 6.71 -2.98
C SER A 9 37.34 6.34 -2.71
N THR A 10 36.57 7.34 -2.31
CA THR A 10 35.10 7.37 -2.35
C THR A 10 34.61 7.13 -3.77
N GLU A 11 34.02 5.97 -4.04
CA GLU A 11 33.20 5.77 -5.24
C GLU A 11 31.86 6.48 -5.03
N GLU A 12 31.72 7.64 -5.67
CA GLU A 12 30.42 8.27 -5.90
C GLU A 12 29.55 7.32 -6.72
N VAL A 13 28.46 6.86 -6.11
CA VAL A 13 27.39 6.13 -6.80
C VAL A 13 26.79 7.05 -7.87
N ARG A 14 27.17 6.81 -9.12
CA ARG A 14 26.55 7.47 -10.27
C ARG A 14 25.15 6.91 -10.46
N VAL A 15 24.16 7.71 -10.11
CA VAL A 15 22.74 7.46 -10.40
C VAL A 15 22.53 7.63 -11.90
N ASP A 16 22.01 6.57 -12.54
CA ASP A 16 21.59 6.59 -13.95
C ASP A 16 20.38 7.53 -14.12
N PRO A 17 20.43 8.56 -15.00
CA PRO A 17 19.37 9.55 -15.13
C PRO A 17 18.08 9.03 -15.81
N GLN A 18 17.97 7.74 -16.16
CA GLN A 18 16.83 7.19 -16.90
C GLN A 18 15.95 6.19 -16.13
N ASP A 19 16.10 6.03 -14.82
CA ASP A 19 15.11 5.29 -14.02
C ASP A 19 13.92 6.19 -13.64
N SER A 20 12.89 6.19 -14.49
CA SER A 20 11.65 6.94 -14.29
C SER A 20 10.65 6.27 -13.32
N SER A 21 11.09 5.35 -12.46
CA SER A 21 10.22 4.62 -11.52
C SER A 21 10.33 5.05 -10.05
N ALA A 22 11.28 5.94 -9.70
CA ALA A 22 11.36 6.53 -8.37
C ALA A 22 10.16 7.48 -8.11
N SER A 23 9.09 6.94 -7.52
CA SER A 23 8.06 7.73 -6.88
C SER A 23 8.73 8.69 -5.89
N ARG A 24 8.54 9.99 -6.08
CA ARG A 24 9.14 11.00 -5.20
C ARG A 24 8.42 10.92 -3.85
N LEU A 25 8.97 10.13 -2.93
CA LEU A 25 8.49 10.00 -1.56
C LEU A 25 8.18 11.40 -0.99
N GLN A 26 7.04 11.54 -0.34
CA GLN A 26 6.59 12.80 0.22
C GLN A 26 6.93 12.85 1.70
N ARG A 27 7.60 13.92 2.12
CA ARG A 27 7.78 14.20 3.55
C ARG A 27 6.52 14.84 4.09
N ILE A 28 5.86 14.18 5.04
CA ILE A 28 4.65 14.65 5.72
C ILE A 28 4.93 14.73 7.22
N LYS A 29 4.57 15.86 7.83
CA LYS A 29 4.54 15.98 9.29
C LYS A 29 3.20 15.50 9.81
N THR A 30 3.20 14.49 10.67
CA THR A 30 2.00 13.93 11.29
C THR A 30 1.39 14.93 12.29
N LEU A 31 0.11 14.75 12.62
CA LEU A 31 -0.57 15.53 13.67
C LEU A 31 0.04 15.29 15.05
N LEU A 32 0.76 14.17 15.24
CA LEU A 32 1.48 13.81 16.46
C LEU A 32 2.91 14.37 16.51
N GLY A 33 3.32 15.12 15.47
CA GLY A 33 4.48 15.99 15.50
C GLY A 33 5.81 15.37 15.05
N PHE A 34 5.78 14.22 14.37
CA PHE A 34 6.95 13.60 13.73
C PHE A 34 6.80 13.57 12.21
N ASP A 35 7.91 13.51 11.48
CA ASP A 35 7.93 13.47 10.02
C ASP A 35 7.96 12.02 9.51
N LEU A 36 7.30 11.75 8.39
CA LEU A 36 7.38 10.47 7.66
C LEU A 36 7.65 10.72 6.17
N LEU A 37 8.42 9.84 5.56
CA LEU A 37 8.55 9.67 4.11
C LEU A 37 7.52 8.65 3.64
N LEU A 38 6.58 9.09 2.81
CA LEU A 38 5.41 8.31 2.40
C LEU A 38 5.36 8.18 0.87
N ASP A 39 5.06 6.98 0.37
CA ASP A 39 4.76 6.78 -1.06
C ASP A 39 3.27 7.01 -1.31
N PRO A 40 2.86 8.03 -2.09
CA PRO A 40 1.44 8.28 -2.36
C PRO A 40 0.73 7.16 -3.13
N LYS A 41 1.45 6.19 -3.70
CA LYS A 41 0.86 5.01 -4.35
C LYS A 41 0.47 3.92 -3.36
N ASP A 42 1.17 3.84 -2.24
CA ASP A 42 0.83 2.89 -1.17
C ASP A 42 -0.44 3.35 -0.45
N TYR A 43 -1.39 2.44 -0.29
CA TYR A 43 -2.72 2.73 0.26
C TYR A 43 -2.64 3.35 1.65
N PHE A 44 -1.86 2.77 2.56
CA PHE A 44 -1.73 3.23 3.95
C PHE A 44 -1.00 4.58 4.03
N SER A 45 0.05 4.74 3.23
CA SER A 45 0.74 6.00 3.05
C SER A 45 -0.21 7.10 2.52
N GLY A 46 -1.09 6.76 1.58
CA GLY A 46 -2.14 7.65 1.08
C GLY A 46 -3.13 8.10 2.17
N LEU A 47 -3.56 7.17 3.04
CA LEU A 47 -4.39 7.48 4.21
C LEU A 47 -3.69 8.45 5.16
N LEU A 48 -2.39 8.26 5.42
CA LEU A 48 -1.58 9.11 6.28
C LEU A 48 -1.32 10.50 5.68
N ILE A 49 -1.01 10.58 4.39
CA ILE A 49 -0.87 11.87 3.67
C ILE A 49 -2.15 12.69 3.80
N ARG A 50 -3.30 12.02 3.68
CA ARG A 50 -4.61 12.65 3.75
C ARG A 50 -4.99 13.09 5.17
N ASN A 51 -4.89 12.16 6.13
CA ASN A 51 -5.46 12.33 7.46
C ASN A 51 -4.46 12.98 8.43
N GLY A 52 -3.16 12.88 8.15
CA GLY A 52 -2.07 13.29 9.05
C GLY A 52 -1.90 12.40 10.29
N ILE A 53 -2.79 11.42 10.48
CA ILE A 53 -2.80 10.46 11.59
C ILE A 53 -3.36 9.14 11.07
N PHE A 54 -2.76 8.03 11.48
CA PHE A 54 -3.25 6.68 11.22
C PHE A 54 -3.96 6.18 12.47
N GLU A 55 -5.09 5.48 12.33
CA GLU A 55 -5.82 4.88 13.47
C GLU A 55 -5.95 5.84 14.66
N ALA A 56 -6.67 6.95 14.44
CA ALA A 56 -6.69 8.05 15.40
C ALA A 56 -7.09 7.62 16.84
N PRO A 57 -8.08 6.75 17.06
CA PRO A 57 -8.42 6.26 18.40
C PRO A 57 -7.28 5.50 19.11
N GLU A 58 -6.55 4.67 18.38
CA GLU A 58 -5.45 3.84 18.84
C GLU A 58 -4.20 4.68 19.08
N SER A 59 -3.85 5.56 18.14
CA SER A 59 -2.74 6.51 18.28
C SER A 59 -2.90 7.43 19.49
N GLU A 60 -4.12 7.89 19.74
CA GLU A 60 -4.44 8.71 20.90
C GLU A 60 -4.34 7.89 22.20
N LEU A 61 -4.83 6.65 22.19
CA LEU A 61 -4.69 5.73 23.32
C LEU A 61 -3.22 5.47 23.65
N VAL A 62 -2.40 5.12 22.66
CA VAL A 62 -0.95 4.86 22.82
C VAL A 62 -0.26 6.07 23.43
N SER A 63 -0.60 7.29 22.99
CA SER A 63 -0.05 8.54 23.53
C SER A 63 -0.36 8.79 25.02
N ARG A 64 -1.37 8.08 25.57
CA ARG A 64 -1.74 8.15 26.99
C ARG A 64 -1.17 6.99 27.82
N LEU A 65 -1.00 5.82 27.20
CA LEU A 65 -0.49 4.63 27.87
C LEU A 65 1.02 4.71 28.07
N VAL A 66 1.76 5.18 27.07
CA VAL A 66 3.23 5.20 27.05
C VAL A 66 3.76 6.47 27.71
N ARG A 67 4.78 6.31 28.55
CA ARG A 67 5.47 7.37 29.29
C ARG A 67 6.97 7.33 28.98
N GLN A 68 7.64 8.43 29.29
CA GLN A 68 9.09 8.51 29.19
C GLN A 68 9.77 7.43 30.03
N GLY A 69 10.78 6.76 29.47
CA GLY A 69 11.50 5.65 30.11
C GLY A 69 10.85 4.28 29.94
N ASP A 70 9.67 4.17 29.33
CA ASP A 70 9.03 2.89 29.09
C ASP A 70 9.75 2.09 27.98
N THR A 71 9.61 0.76 28.01
CA THR A 71 9.99 -0.15 26.92
C THR A 71 8.75 -0.58 26.15
N CYS A 72 8.76 -0.45 24.82
CA CYS A 72 7.64 -0.83 23.95
C CYS A 72 8.08 -1.77 22.83
N ILE A 73 7.16 -2.63 22.39
CA ILE A 73 7.36 -3.54 21.26
C ILE A 73 6.34 -3.18 20.16
N ASP A 74 6.79 -3.05 18.92
CA ASP A 74 5.97 -2.83 17.73
C ASP A 74 6.11 -4.02 16.78
N ALA A 75 5.20 -4.99 16.86
CA ALA A 75 5.21 -6.18 16.01
C ALA A 75 4.42 -5.91 14.72
N GLY A 76 5.14 -5.84 13.60
CA GLY A 76 4.62 -5.40 12.31
C GLY A 76 4.76 -3.89 12.11
N SER A 77 6.01 -3.41 12.15
CA SER A 77 6.29 -1.97 12.14
C SER A 77 5.96 -1.26 10.82
N HIS A 78 5.92 -1.99 9.70
CA HIS A 78 5.63 -1.51 8.36
C HIS A 78 6.49 -0.28 7.99
N ILE A 79 5.88 0.88 7.71
CA ILE A 79 6.60 2.12 7.41
C ILE A 79 7.16 2.83 8.68
N GLY A 80 6.94 2.28 9.86
CA GLY A 80 7.42 2.80 11.14
C GLY A 80 6.56 3.91 11.75
N TYR A 81 5.26 4.01 11.41
CA TYR A 81 4.37 5.01 11.99
C TYR A 81 4.26 4.87 13.52
N TYR A 82 3.88 3.68 14.00
CA TYR A 82 3.81 3.41 15.44
C TYR A 82 5.20 3.41 16.07
N THR A 83 6.20 2.85 15.41
CA THR A 83 7.59 2.89 15.88
C THR A 83 8.06 4.32 16.17
N CYS A 84 7.81 5.27 15.26
CA CYS A 84 8.18 6.69 15.46
C CYS A 84 7.36 7.35 16.59
N LEU A 85 6.05 7.05 16.67
CA LEU A 85 5.20 7.52 17.76
C LEU A 85 5.71 7.04 19.11
N LEU A 86 5.94 5.74 19.25
CA LEU A 86 6.45 5.12 20.48
C LEU A 86 7.81 5.67 20.87
N ALA A 87 8.75 5.77 19.92
CA ALA A 87 10.10 6.28 20.18
C ALA A 87 10.06 7.72 20.72
N ARG A 88 9.17 8.55 20.19
CA ARG A 88 8.95 9.92 20.68
C ARG A 88 8.37 9.95 22.10
N LEU A 89 7.46 9.02 22.42
CA LEU A 89 6.79 8.96 23.74
C LEU A 89 7.70 8.41 24.83
N VAL A 90 8.47 7.35 24.54
CA VAL A 90 9.40 6.74 25.50
C VAL A 90 10.63 7.63 25.75
N GLY A 91 10.99 8.47 24.77
CA GLY A 91 12.12 9.39 24.87
C GLY A 91 13.48 8.68 24.98
N GLU A 92 14.53 9.45 25.26
CA GLU A 92 15.93 8.96 25.26
C GLU A 92 16.25 7.92 26.34
N THR A 93 15.45 7.88 27.43
CA THR A 93 15.64 6.97 28.55
C THR A 93 14.83 5.67 28.42
N GLY A 94 13.95 5.59 27.42
CA GLY A 94 13.17 4.38 27.12
C GLY A 94 13.68 3.70 25.86
N HIS A 95 12.97 2.66 25.43
CA HIS A 95 13.37 1.90 24.25
C HIS A 95 12.18 1.34 23.46
N VAL A 96 12.30 1.29 22.13
CA VAL A 96 11.35 0.62 21.25
C VAL A 96 12.04 -0.47 20.46
N TYR A 97 11.49 -1.68 20.49
CA TYR A 97 11.91 -2.76 19.59
C TYR A 97 10.81 -2.98 18.56
N ALA A 98 11.10 -2.64 17.31
CA ALA A 98 10.18 -2.76 16.19
C ALA A 98 10.57 -3.98 15.35
N PHE A 99 9.61 -4.88 15.11
CA PHE A 99 9.83 -6.09 14.33
C PHE A 99 9.09 -5.99 13.00
N ASP A 100 9.75 -6.38 11.92
CA ASP A 100 9.10 -6.60 10.63
C ASP A 100 9.81 -7.70 9.85
N ALA A 101 9.01 -8.51 9.16
CA ALA A 101 9.49 -9.58 8.31
C ALA A 101 9.90 -9.08 6.92
N ASN A 102 9.39 -7.93 6.47
CA ASN A 102 9.71 -7.34 5.19
C ASN A 102 10.97 -6.46 5.31
N PRO A 103 12.08 -6.80 4.62
CA PRO A 103 13.31 -6.01 4.69
C PRO A 103 13.15 -4.58 4.13
N GLN A 104 12.25 -4.38 3.16
CA GLN A 104 11.97 -3.03 2.62
C GLN A 104 11.18 -2.17 3.59
N ALA A 105 10.26 -2.79 4.36
CA ALA A 105 9.56 -2.11 5.45
C ALA A 105 10.56 -1.72 6.55
N CYS A 106 11.45 -2.63 6.94
CA CYS A 106 12.53 -2.34 7.89
C CYS A 106 13.40 -1.16 7.45
N GLU A 107 13.79 -1.09 6.17
CA GLU A 107 14.56 0.03 5.63
C GLU A 107 13.76 1.33 5.70
N THR A 108 12.47 1.29 5.35
CA THR A 108 11.59 2.46 5.39
C THR A 108 11.39 2.97 6.82
N ALA A 109 11.15 2.08 7.78
CA ALA A 109 11.04 2.41 9.21
C ALA A 109 12.33 3.05 9.73
N ASN A 110 13.50 2.48 9.41
CA ASN A 110 14.80 3.05 9.79
C ASN A 110 15.03 4.45 9.19
N ARG A 111 14.62 4.69 7.94
CA ARG A 111 14.69 6.02 7.32
C ARG A 111 13.80 7.04 8.02
N ASN A 112 12.61 6.63 8.42
CA ASN A 112 11.67 7.48 9.16
C ASN A 112 12.15 7.78 10.59
N LEU A 113 12.74 6.79 11.29
CA LEU A 113 13.40 7.03 12.58
C LEU A 113 14.56 8.03 12.45
N SER A 114 15.43 7.82 11.46
CA SER A 114 16.58 8.67 11.19
C SER A 114 16.17 10.10 10.84
N LEU A 115 15.08 10.28 10.08
CA LEU A 115 14.53 11.59 9.74
C LEU A 115 14.17 12.43 10.97
N ASN A 116 13.77 11.76 12.06
CA ASN A 116 13.36 12.39 13.30
C ASN A 116 14.46 12.39 14.38
N GLY A 117 15.63 11.80 14.12
CA GLY A 117 16.69 11.63 15.13
C GLY A 117 16.29 10.71 16.28
N LEU A 118 15.37 9.77 16.06
CA LEU A 118 14.85 8.87 17.09
C LEU A 118 15.77 7.66 17.26
N THR A 119 16.79 7.80 18.12
CA THR A 119 17.81 6.76 18.35
C THR A 119 17.44 5.75 19.44
N CYS A 120 16.33 5.95 20.15
CA CYS A 120 15.83 5.03 21.18
C CYS A 120 15.00 3.86 20.60
N ALA A 121 15.03 3.66 19.28
CA ALA A 121 14.33 2.55 18.62
C ALA A 121 15.29 1.68 17.82
N GLU A 122 15.11 0.38 17.90
CA GLU A 122 15.80 -0.64 17.12
C GLU A 122 14.79 -1.36 16.21
N VAL A 123 15.05 -1.38 14.90
CA VAL A 123 14.26 -2.15 13.94
C VAL A 123 14.95 -3.50 13.69
N VAL A 124 14.25 -4.58 14.00
CA VAL A 124 14.70 -5.96 13.89
C VAL A 124 14.02 -6.61 12.69
N HIS A 125 14.80 -6.98 11.69
CA HIS A 125 14.32 -7.74 10.54
C HIS A 125 14.13 -9.21 10.94
N ALA A 126 12.93 -9.54 11.43
CA ALA A 126 12.49 -10.88 11.77
C ALA A 126 10.97 -10.94 11.91
N ALA A 127 10.38 -12.08 11.53
CA ALA A 127 9.01 -12.41 11.90
C ALA A 127 8.95 -12.90 13.36
N LEU A 128 8.02 -12.37 14.15
CA LEU A 128 7.74 -12.93 15.47
C LEU A 128 6.90 -14.21 15.33
N SER A 129 7.32 -15.26 16.00
CA SER A 129 6.78 -16.62 15.86
C SER A 129 6.77 -17.35 17.21
N ASP A 130 6.19 -18.56 17.25
CA ASP A 130 6.25 -19.47 18.40
C ASP A 130 7.47 -20.41 18.38
N ASP A 131 8.27 -20.35 17.31
CA ASP A 131 9.52 -21.10 17.12
C ASP A 131 10.64 -20.23 16.51
N GLU A 132 11.87 -20.72 16.61
CA GLU A 132 13.08 -20.11 16.05
C GLU A 132 13.38 -20.66 14.64
N GLY A 133 13.91 -19.84 13.74
CA GLY A 133 14.42 -20.32 12.45
C GLY A 133 14.12 -19.39 11.29
N THR A 134 13.54 -19.94 10.22
CA THR A 134 13.12 -19.19 9.03
C THR A 134 11.75 -19.65 8.58
N LEU A 135 10.94 -18.71 8.08
CA LEU A 135 9.62 -19.00 7.52
C LEU A 135 9.41 -18.32 6.16
N PRO A 136 8.50 -18.86 5.31
CA PRO A 136 8.07 -18.15 4.11
C PRO A 136 7.29 -16.88 4.49
N PHE A 137 7.58 -15.79 3.80
CA PHE A 137 6.89 -14.52 3.94
C PHE A 137 6.50 -13.99 2.56
N HIS A 138 5.22 -13.66 2.40
CA HIS A 138 4.63 -13.25 1.15
C HIS A 138 4.55 -11.72 1.09
N ILE A 139 5.27 -11.12 0.14
CA ILE A 139 5.31 -9.67 -0.05
C ILE A 139 4.13 -9.26 -0.95
N SER A 140 3.34 -8.31 -0.47
CA SER A 140 2.22 -7.72 -1.21
C SER A 140 2.69 -6.87 -2.40
N ILE A 141 1.75 -6.40 -3.21
CA ILE A 141 2.03 -5.42 -4.27
C ILE A 141 2.39 -4.05 -3.69
N ASP A 142 3.05 -3.22 -4.49
CA ASP A 142 3.62 -1.94 -4.05
C ASP A 142 2.55 -0.92 -3.61
N GLU A 143 1.31 -1.10 -4.06
CA GLU A 143 0.16 -0.28 -3.66
C GLU A 143 -0.43 -0.68 -2.29
N GLN A 144 -0.05 -1.84 -1.74
CA GLN A 144 -0.64 -2.42 -0.54
C GLN A 144 0.42 -3.07 0.35
N THR A 145 1.53 -2.38 0.58
CA THR A 145 2.72 -2.98 1.22
C THR A 145 2.46 -3.45 2.65
N GLY A 146 1.53 -2.81 3.36
CA GLY A 146 1.11 -3.18 4.72
C GLY A 146 0.46 -4.56 4.80
N LEU A 147 -0.07 -5.09 3.69
CA LEU A 147 -0.77 -6.37 3.64
C LEU A 147 0.16 -7.60 3.50
N SER A 148 1.46 -7.43 3.71
CA SER A 148 2.44 -8.53 3.59
C SER A 148 2.34 -9.45 4.81
N SER A 149 2.38 -10.77 4.61
CA SER A 149 2.07 -11.73 5.68
C SER A 149 2.87 -13.03 5.56
N VAL A 150 3.00 -13.75 6.68
CA VAL A 150 3.43 -15.16 6.70
C VAL A 150 2.39 -16.05 6.01
N GLY A 151 1.12 -15.68 6.12
CA GLY A 151 0.02 -16.36 5.43
C GLY A 151 0.01 -16.08 3.93
N SER A 152 -0.54 -17.02 3.17
CA SER A 152 -0.73 -16.82 1.72
C SER A 152 -1.64 -15.63 1.46
N ILE A 153 -1.17 -14.66 0.66
CA ILE A 153 -1.95 -13.50 0.26
C ILE A 153 -2.30 -13.54 -1.23
N PRO A 154 -3.52 -13.11 -1.62
CA PRO A 154 -3.87 -12.95 -3.03
C PRO A 154 -2.91 -11.98 -3.72
N ASN A 155 -2.45 -12.33 -4.92
CA ASN A 155 -1.59 -11.46 -5.75
C ASN A 155 -0.24 -11.09 -5.10
N SER A 156 0.37 -11.97 -4.29
CA SER A 156 1.73 -11.74 -3.79
C SER A 156 2.71 -11.45 -4.93
N LYS A 157 3.54 -10.41 -4.78
CA LYS A 157 4.58 -10.02 -5.72
C LYS A 157 5.71 -11.05 -5.74
N GLN A 158 6.07 -11.53 -4.55
CA GLN A 158 7.09 -12.54 -4.35
C GLN A 158 6.94 -13.20 -2.98
N THR A 159 7.57 -14.36 -2.81
CA THR A 159 7.74 -15.03 -1.51
C THR A 159 9.22 -15.11 -1.19
N ILE A 160 9.60 -14.68 0.01
CA ILE A 160 10.97 -14.71 0.51
C ILE A 160 11.07 -15.59 1.77
N GLN A 161 12.27 -16.04 2.10
CA GLN A 161 12.54 -16.67 3.39
C GLN A 161 13.08 -15.60 4.33
N VAL A 162 12.48 -15.48 5.51
CA VAL A 162 12.84 -14.46 6.51
C VAL A 162 13.21 -15.17 7.81
N PRO A 163 14.15 -14.61 8.60
CA PRO A 163 14.39 -15.10 9.95
C PRO A 163 13.12 -14.94 10.80
N CYS A 164 12.90 -15.89 11.70
CA CYS A 164 11.84 -15.81 12.70
C CYS A 164 12.36 -16.23 14.07
N GLY A 165 11.69 -15.72 15.10
CA GLY A 165 12.04 -16.07 16.47
C GLY A 165 10.96 -15.74 17.48
N ARG A 166 11.12 -16.28 18.68
CA ARG A 166 10.20 -16.06 19.79
C ARG A 166 10.51 -14.73 20.45
N LEU A 167 9.46 -13.95 20.71
CA LEU A 167 9.61 -12.68 21.43
C LEU A 167 10.16 -12.92 22.85
N GLU A 168 9.76 -13.99 23.53
CA GLU A 168 10.32 -14.38 24.83
C GLU A 168 11.85 -14.56 24.81
N THR A 169 12.39 -15.25 23.79
CA THR A 169 13.84 -15.45 23.62
C THR A 169 14.54 -14.10 23.47
N PHE A 170 13.99 -13.21 22.64
CA PHE A 170 14.53 -11.86 22.45
C PHE A 170 14.54 -11.06 23.74
N LEU A 171 13.43 -11.03 24.47
CA LEU A 171 13.29 -10.29 25.73
C LEU A 171 14.27 -10.79 26.79
N HIS A 172 14.42 -12.11 26.92
CA HIS A 172 15.38 -12.71 27.84
C HIS A 172 16.83 -12.33 27.50
N ASN A 173 17.22 -12.43 26.23
CA ASN A 173 18.57 -12.10 25.77
C ASN A 173 18.92 -10.62 25.94
N ARG A 174 17.92 -9.74 25.99
CA ARG A 174 18.07 -8.29 26.21
C ARG A 174 17.86 -7.86 27.66
N GLU A 175 17.64 -8.81 28.56
CA GLU A 175 17.37 -8.55 29.99
C GLU A 175 16.17 -7.59 30.20
N ILE A 176 15.15 -7.70 29.34
CA ILE A 176 13.96 -6.86 29.42
C ILE A 176 12.98 -7.47 30.43
N GLU A 177 12.77 -6.77 31.55
CA GLU A 177 11.92 -7.26 32.64
C GLU A 177 10.46 -6.79 32.53
N ARG A 178 10.20 -5.72 31.77
CA ARG A 178 8.86 -5.13 31.64
C ARG A 178 8.63 -4.55 30.25
N ILE A 179 7.45 -4.80 29.70
CA ILE A 179 6.96 -4.19 28.48
C ILE A 179 5.77 -3.31 28.84
N ARG A 180 5.85 -2.03 28.52
CA ARG A 180 4.71 -1.14 28.72
C ARG A 180 3.61 -1.42 27.72
N LEU A 181 3.96 -1.50 26.45
CA LEU A 181 3.02 -1.72 25.37
C LEU A 181 3.62 -2.66 24.35
N LEU A 182 2.89 -3.73 24.04
CA LEU A 182 3.12 -4.60 22.89
C LEU A 182 2.01 -4.31 21.87
N LYS A 183 2.36 -3.68 20.75
CA LYS A 183 1.47 -3.57 19.59
C LYS A 183 1.67 -4.81 18.70
N ILE A 184 0.59 -5.42 18.24
CA ILE A 184 0.60 -6.59 17.35
C ILE A 184 -0.33 -6.32 16.17
N ASP A 185 0.24 -6.29 14.98
CA ASP A 185 -0.43 -6.08 13.70
C ASP A 185 0.46 -6.75 12.66
N VAL A 186 0.30 -8.07 12.53
CA VAL A 186 1.20 -8.93 11.75
C VAL A 186 0.44 -9.69 10.67
N GLU A 187 -0.72 -9.15 10.29
CA GLU A 187 -1.56 -9.62 9.18
C GLU A 187 -1.85 -11.14 9.25
N GLY A 188 -2.25 -11.63 10.42
CA GLY A 188 -2.74 -13.01 10.63
C GLY A 188 -1.88 -13.89 11.53
N SER A 189 -0.65 -13.47 11.84
CA SER A 189 0.28 -14.20 12.72
C SER A 189 0.12 -13.89 14.22
N GLU A 190 -0.96 -13.20 14.65
CA GLU A 190 -1.16 -12.71 16.01
C GLU A 190 -1.10 -13.84 17.05
N GLU A 191 -1.71 -15.00 16.74
CA GLU A 191 -1.64 -16.18 17.60
C GLU A 191 -0.20 -16.66 17.81
N MET A 192 0.63 -16.69 16.75
CA MET A 192 2.02 -17.12 16.83
C MET A 192 2.84 -16.17 17.69
N VAL A 193 2.65 -14.86 17.54
CA VAL A 193 3.31 -13.83 18.38
C VAL A 193 2.99 -14.04 19.85
N LEU A 194 1.72 -14.26 20.19
CA LEU A 194 1.29 -14.48 21.57
C LEU A 194 1.83 -15.79 22.16
N ARG A 195 1.85 -16.88 21.37
CA ARG A 195 2.46 -18.15 21.78
C ARG A 195 3.97 -18.02 22.00
N GLY A 196 4.65 -17.24 21.17
CA GLY A 196 6.05 -16.88 21.30
C GLY A 196 6.37 -15.97 22.49
N LEU A 197 5.37 -15.37 23.14
CA LEU A 197 5.51 -14.55 24.34
C LEU A 197 5.70 -15.41 25.61
N GLY A 198 5.22 -16.66 25.60
CA GLY A 198 5.47 -17.64 26.65
C GLY A 198 5.16 -17.13 28.07
N HIS A 199 6.16 -17.15 28.95
CA HIS A 199 6.00 -16.74 30.33
C HIS A 199 5.65 -15.26 30.49
N PHE A 200 6.12 -14.37 29.61
CA PHE A 200 5.81 -12.93 29.65
C PHE A 200 4.32 -12.62 29.51
N LEU A 201 3.55 -13.54 28.95
CA LEU A 201 2.10 -13.42 28.94
C LEU A 201 1.50 -13.75 30.32
N THR A 202 1.99 -14.81 30.98
CA THR A 202 1.37 -15.38 32.18
C THR A 202 1.88 -14.81 33.51
N SER A 203 3.09 -14.26 33.56
CA SER A 203 3.62 -13.55 34.73
C SER A 203 3.38 -12.04 34.71
N HIS A 204 2.69 -11.55 33.67
CA HIS A 204 2.26 -10.16 33.54
C HIS A 204 3.35 -9.07 33.54
N PRO A 205 4.59 -9.28 33.04
CA PRO A 205 5.52 -8.16 32.78
C PRO A 205 5.07 -7.26 31.62
N THR A 206 4.07 -7.67 30.83
CA THR A 206 3.48 -6.85 29.75
C THR A 206 2.23 -6.14 30.27
N ASP A 207 2.26 -4.81 30.38
CA ASP A 207 1.13 -4.04 30.94
C ASP A 207 -0.06 -3.98 29.96
N PHE A 208 0.21 -3.70 28.69
CA PHE A 208 -0.78 -3.47 27.64
C PHE A 208 -0.42 -4.22 26.36
N ILE A 209 -1.42 -4.86 25.75
CA ILE A 209 -1.30 -5.51 24.43
C ILE A 209 -2.37 -4.89 23.53
N LEU A 210 -1.95 -4.11 22.53
CA LEU A 210 -2.84 -3.58 21.50
C LEU A 210 -2.72 -4.49 20.28
N VAL A 211 -3.81 -5.14 19.90
CA VAL A 211 -3.81 -6.13 18.81
C VAL A 211 -4.86 -5.78 17.76
N GLU A 212 -4.44 -5.80 16.49
CA GLU A 212 -5.32 -5.77 15.34
C GLU A 212 -5.80 -7.20 15.06
N LEU A 213 -7.11 -7.40 15.06
CA LEU A 213 -7.73 -8.69 14.74
C LEU A 213 -8.53 -8.53 13.45
N TYR A 214 -7.95 -9.04 12.36
CA TYR A 214 -8.61 -9.13 11.08
C TYR A 214 -8.85 -10.59 10.71
N ASP A 215 -10.11 -11.00 10.82
CA ASP A 215 -10.51 -12.40 10.74
C ASP A 215 -10.20 -13.08 9.40
N GLU A 216 -10.23 -12.33 8.28
CA GLU A 216 -9.87 -12.89 6.97
C GLU A 216 -8.39 -13.28 6.91
N ARG A 217 -7.52 -12.56 7.64
CA ARG A 217 -6.09 -12.88 7.77
C ARG A 217 -5.84 -14.02 8.73
N LEU A 218 -6.49 -13.98 9.88
CA LEU A 218 -6.42 -15.04 10.89
C LEU A 218 -6.82 -16.40 10.29
N GLN A 219 -7.86 -16.44 9.45
CA GLN A 219 -8.33 -17.66 8.79
C GLN A 219 -7.29 -18.26 7.83
N VAL A 220 -6.52 -17.44 7.12
CA VAL A 220 -5.41 -17.92 6.26
C VAL A 220 -4.36 -18.67 7.09
N MET A 221 -4.17 -18.27 8.34
CA MET A 221 -3.28 -18.91 9.31
C MET A 221 -3.96 -20.02 10.13
N ASN A 222 -5.18 -20.45 9.76
CA ASN A 222 -6.00 -21.45 10.46
C ASN A 222 -6.35 -21.06 11.92
N THR A 223 -6.46 -19.76 12.18
CA THR A 223 -6.88 -19.18 13.46
C THR A 223 -8.08 -18.24 13.31
N CYS A 224 -8.52 -17.61 14.39
CA CYS A 224 -9.63 -16.66 14.43
C CYS A 224 -9.55 -15.74 15.66
N THR A 225 -10.34 -14.67 15.66
CA THR A 225 -10.42 -13.70 16.77
C THR A 225 -10.63 -14.37 18.13
N GLU A 226 -11.49 -15.38 18.20
CA GLU A 226 -11.83 -16.06 19.46
C GLU A 226 -10.64 -16.84 20.03
N LYS A 227 -9.83 -17.50 19.20
CA LYS A 227 -8.63 -18.21 19.66
C LYS A 227 -7.58 -17.25 20.23
N VAL A 228 -7.38 -16.11 19.56
CA VAL A 228 -6.46 -15.06 20.03
C VAL A 228 -6.95 -14.50 21.37
N ASN A 229 -8.26 -14.22 21.48
CA ASN A 229 -8.88 -13.80 22.73
C ASN A 229 -8.77 -14.86 23.84
N GLU A 230 -8.96 -16.15 23.54
CA GLU A 230 -8.84 -17.25 24.51
C GLU A 230 -7.44 -17.30 25.13
N ILE A 231 -6.39 -17.09 24.35
CA ILE A 231 -5.00 -17.05 24.84
C ILE A 231 -4.83 -15.92 25.87
N LEU A 232 -5.29 -14.72 25.53
CA LEU A 232 -5.15 -13.53 26.38
C LEU A 232 -6.04 -13.59 27.62
N GLN A 233 -7.29 -14.05 27.49
CA GLN A 233 -8.20 -14.24 28.62
C GLN A 233 -7.74 -15.34 29.57
N SER A 234 -7.20 -16.45 29.05
CA SER A 234 -6.64 -17.52 29.88
C SER A 234 -5.43 -17.04 30.69
N ALA A 235 -4.68 -16.08 30.16
CA ALA A 235 -3.64 -15.39 30.90
C ALA A 235 -4.17 -14.29 31.84
N GLY A 236 -5.47 -13.98 31.85
CA GLY A 236 -6.09 -13.02 32.77
C GLY A 236 -6.17 -11.58 32.27
N TYR A 237 -5.85 -11.31 31.00
CA TYR A 237 -6.00 -9.97 30.42
C TYR A 237 -7.47 -9.62 30.21
N ARG A 238 -7.79 -8.34 30.44
CA ARG A 238 -9.13 -7.78 30.21
C ARG A 238 -9.14 -7.01 28.90
N ALA A 239 -10.08 -7.34 28.01
CA ALA A 239 -10.19 -6.70 26.71
C ALA A 239 -10.98 -5.38 26.76
N TRP A 240 -10.54 -4.42 25.96
CA TRP A 240 -11.16 -3.12 25.73
C TRP A 240 -11.35 -2.93 24.24
N THR A 241 -12.48 -2.32 23.87
CA THR A 241 -12.82 -1.99 22.49
C THR A 241 -13.09 -0.50 22.39
N TYR A 242 -12.79 0.07 21.23
CA TYR A 242 -13.19 1.42 20.90
C TYR A 242 -14.62 1.47 20.36
N GLU A 243 -15.38 2.49 20.76
CA GLU A 243 -16.69 2.83 20.20
C GLU A 243 -16.80 4.33 19.94
N ASN A 244 -17.24 4.71 18.74
CA ASN A 244 -17.31 6.12 18.32
C ASN A 244 -18.05 7.05 19.29
N ALA A 245 -19.09 6.57 19.98
CA ALA A 245 -19.89 7.37 20.90
C ALA A 245 -19.29 7.47 22.32
N SER A 246 -18.52 6.46 22.73
CA SER A 246 -18.17 6.23 24.14
C SER A 246 -16.66 6.19 24.40
N GLY A 247 -15.85 6.15 23.34
CA GLY A 247 -14.42 5.92 23.43
C GLY A 247 -14.06 4.47 23.74
N TRP A 248 -12.91 4.28 24.37
CA TRP A 248 -12.44 2.97 24.83
C TRP A 248 -13.25 2.51 26.05
N ARG A 249 -13.86 1.32 25.97
CA ARG A 249 -14.58 0.70 27.07
C ARG A 249 -14.23 -0.77 27.21
N LEU A 250 -14.47 -1.32 28.40
CA LEU A 250 -14.35 -2.75 28.64
C LEU A 250 -15.25 -3.52 27.65
N ALA A 251 -14.67 -4.48 26.95
CA ALA A 251 -15.37 -5.32 26.00
C ALA A 251 -16.14 -6.42 26.76
N SER A 252 -17.45 -6.52 26.51
CA SER A 252 -18.27 -7.62 27.03
C SER A 252 -17.97 -8.94 26.31
N GLU A 253 -17.47 -8.85 25.07
CA GLU A 253 -17.05 -9.96 24.24
C GLU A 253 -15.98 -9.48 23.26
N VAL A 254 -15.07 -10.38 22.88
CA VAL A 254 -14.10 -10.18 21.80
C VAL A 254 -14.48 -11.17 20.72
N ARG A 255 -15.03 -10.65 19.63
CA ARG A 255 -15.52 -11.43 18.49
C ARG A 255 -15.17 -10.70 17.20
N SER A 256 -15.11 -11.49 16.14
CA SER A 256 -14.93 -11.00 14.79
C SER A 256 -15.96 -9.92 14.43
N ARG A 257 -15.46 -8.77 13.98
CA ARG A 257 -16.28 -7.67 13.42
C ARG A 257 -15.71 -7.16 12.10
N GLY A 258 -14.95 -8.02 11.41
CA GLY A 258 -14.10 -7.62 10.30
C GLY A 258 -12.70 -7.28 10.81
N ASP A 259 -12.22 -6.10 10.45
CA ASP A 259 -10.98 -5.51 10.95
C ASP A 259 -11.27 -4.68 12.21
N CYS A 260 -10.66 -5.06 13.33
CA CYS A 260 -10.88 -4.38 14.60
C CYS A 260 -9.69 -4.47 15.56
N ASN A 261 -9.40 -3.34 16.19
CA ASN A 261 -8.37 -3.21 17.22
C ASN A 261 -8.95 -3.41 18.62
N PHE A 262 -8.24 -4.19 19.45
CA PHE A 262 -8.55 -4.40 20.85
C PHE A 262 -7.33 -4.10 21.74
N LEU A 263 -7.59 -3.47 22.88
CA LEU A 263 -6.59 -3.29 23.93
C LEU A 263 -6.83 -4.33 25.03
N PHE A 264 -5.85 -5.18 25.29
CA PHE A 264 -5.82 -6.10 26.40
C PHE A 264 -4.97 -5.53 27.53
N VAL A 265 -5.56 -5.43 28.72
CA VAL A 265 -4.94 -4.84 29.92
C VAL A 265 -4.60 -5.94 30.91
N SER A 266 -3.36 -5.95 31.37
CA SER A 266 -2.87 -6.89 32.37
C SER A 266 -3.69 -6.82 33.67
N PRO A 267 -3.91 -7.95 34.36
CA PRO A 267 -4.54 -7.97 35.68
C PRO A 267 -3.71 -7.23 36.75
N ALA A 268 -2.41 -6.98 36.51
CA ALA A 268 -1.55 -6.19 37.40
C ALA A 268 -1.88 -4.68 37.38
N ILE A 269 -2.68 -4.21 36.42
CA ILE A 269 -3.09 -2.80 36.30
C ILE A 269 -4.47 -2.60 36.95
N GLU A 270 -4.49 -1.91 38.09
CA GLU A 270 -5.71 -1.67 38.88
C GLU A 270 -6.66 -0.66 38.20
N GLU A 271 -6.14 0.45 37.68
CA GLU A 271 -6.91 1.48 36.96
C GLU A 271 -6.75 1.31 35.44
N PRO A 272 -7.79 0.87 34.72
CA PRO A 272 -7.73 0.86 33.26
C PRO A 272 -7.73 2.29 32.69
N ALA A 273 -7.19 2.43 31.48
CA ALA A 273 -6.86 3.69 30.80
C ALA A 273 -7.74 4.92 31.13
N PRO A 274 -7.16 6.12 31.29
CA PRO A 274 -7.87 7.33 31.70
C PRO A 274 -9.05 7.68 30.76
N PRO A 275 -10.08 8.40 31.26
CA PRO A 275 -11.27 8.74 30.49
C PRO A 275 -10.92 9.48 29.19
N PHE A 276 -11.63 9.11 28.14
CA PHE A 276 -11.44 9.48 26.75
C PHE A 276 -11.89 10.92 26.42
N SER A 277 -11.15 11.65 25.58
CA SER A 277 -11.67 12.81 24.84
C SER A 277 -10.92 13.02 23.53
N LEU A 278 -11.56 12.65 22.41
CA LEU A 278 -11.07 12.93 21.06
C LEU A 278 -11.20 14.40 20.63
N ALA A 279 -11.75 15.29 21.45
CA ALA A 279 -12.07 16.66 21.05
C ALA A 279 -10.88 17.44 20.41
N PRO A 280 -9.62 17.32 20.90
CA PRO A 280 -8.50 18.03 20.29
C PRO A 280 -8.08 17.45 18.93
N VAL A 281 -8.13 16.12 18.78
CA VAL A 281 -7.75 15.41 17.55
C VAL A 281 -8.85 15.56 16.49
N LEU A 282 -10.11 15.33 16.85
CA LEU A 282 -11.26 15.50 15.96
C LEU A 282 -11.41 16.95 15.45
N ALA A 283 -11.06 17.96 16.25
CA ALA A 283 -11.05 19.34 15.77
C ALA A 283 -10.06 19.55 14.60
N GLN A 284 -8.92 18.84 14.63
CA GLN A 284 -7.95 18.85 13.54
C GLN A 284 -8.38 17.95 12.37
N THR A 285 -8.97 16.78 12.65
CA THR A 285 -9.45 15.84 11.62
C THR A 285 -10.67 16.36 10.86
N GLN A 286 -11.61 17.06 11.52
CA GLN A 286 -12.74 17.72 10.85
C GLN A 286 -12.26 18.83 9.91
N ALA A 287 -11.25 19.60 10.32
CA ALA A 287 -10.66 20.62 9.45
C ALA A 287 -9.98 19.98 8.22
N ALA A 288 -9.34 18.82 8.37
CA ALA A 288 -8.77 18.06 7.26
C ALA A 288 -9.84 17.45 6.33
N GLN A 289 -10.90 16.85 6.90
CA GLN A 289 -12.03 16.29 6.14
C GLN A 289 -12.80 17.35 5.37
N CYS A 290 -12.98 18.56 5.93
CA CYS A 290 -13.58 19.68 5.21
C CYS A 290 -12.74 20.06 3.98
N ARG A 291 -11.41 20.16 4.11
CA ARG A 291 -10.51 20.46 2.99
C ARG A 291 -10.54 19.35 1.93
N GLU A 292 -10.60 18.09 2.34
CA GLU A 292 -10.68 16.97 1.40
C GLU A 292 -11.99 16.98 0.60
N ARG A 293 -13.12 17.30 1.26
CA ARG A 293 -14.42 17.39 0.59
C ARG A 293 -14.43 18.48 -0.48
N GLU A 294 -13.75 19.60 -0.20
CA GLU A 294 -13.55 20.69 -1.16
C GLU A 294 -12.67 20.24 -2.34
N ILE A 295 -11.58 19.51 -2.08
CA ILE A 295 -10.69 18.97 -3.12
C ILE A 295 -11.40 17.91 -3.98
N LEU A 296 -12.16 17.00 -3.38
CA LEU A 296 -12.92 15.97 -4.07
C LEU A 296 -14.01 16.59 -4.96
N GLN A 297 -14.73 17.60 -4.45
CA GLN A 297 -15.69 18.35 -5.26
C GLN A 297 -15.01 19.04 -6.45
N ALA A 298 -13.84 19.65 -6.24
CA ALA A 298 -13.08 20.27 -7.33
C ALA A 298 -12.66 19.25 -8.40
N ARG A 299 -12.18 18.07 -7.99
CA ARG A 299 -11.79 16.99 -8.92
C ARG A 299 -12.98 16.36 -9.64
N GLU A 300 -14.12 16.19 -8.98
CA GLU A 300 -15.34 15.70 -9.63
C GLU A 300 -15.81 16.67 -10.73
N GLN A 301 -15.72 17.97 -10.48
CA GLN A 301 -16.03 19.00 -11.47
C GLN A 301 -15.07 18.93 -12.68
N GLU A 302 -13.78 18.73 -12.43
CA GLU A 302 -12.76 18.60 -13.48
C GLU A 302 -12.97 17.33 -14.32
N ILE A 303 -13.21 16.18 -13.67
CA ILE A 303 -13.54 14.91 -14.35
C ILE A 303 -14.82 15.04 -15.17
N HIS A 304 -15.83 15.73 -14.65
CA HIS A 304 -17.07 15.99 -15.38
C HIS A 304 -16.81 16.84 -16.63
N ALA A 305 -15.99 17.89 -16.53
CA ALA A 305 -15.61 18.73 -17.67
C ALA A 305 -14.86 17.91 -18.75
N LEU A 306 -13.88 17.10 -18.35
CA LEU A 306 -13.14 16.22 -19.26
C LEU A 306 -14.04 15.18 -19.93
N ARG A 307 -15.04 14.65 -19.24
CA ARG A 307 -16.04 13.73 -19.83
C ARG A 307 -16.88 14.40 -20.92
N LEU A 308 -17.31 15.64 -20.70
CA LEU A 308 -18.05 16.41 -21.70
C LEU A 308 -17.19 16.67 -22.95
N GLU A 309 -15.92 17.05 -22.75
CA GLU A 309 -14.98 17.28 -23.85
C GLU A 309 -14.71 15.99 -24.64
N ALA A 310 -14.49 14.86 -23.95
CA ALA A 310 -14.34 13.56 -24.58
C ALA A 310 -15.58 13.12 -25.37
N MET A 311 -16.79 13.42 -24.88
CA MET A 311 -18.04 13.18 -25.63
C MET A 311 -18.12 14.02 -26.90
N ALA A 312 -17.74 15.31 -26.84
CA ALA A 312 -17.71 16.18 -28.01
C ALA A 312 -16.70 15.69 -29.06
N LEU A 313 -15.50 15.29 -28.64
CA LEU A 313 -14.47 14.70 -29.50
C LEU A 313 -14.96 13.40 -30.17
N ARG A 314 -15.66 12.52 -29.44
CA ARG A 314 -16.26 11.30 -30.02
C ARG A 314 -17.30 11.62 -31.09
N GLN A 315 -18.18 12.60 -30.85
CA GLN A 315 -19.18 13.02 -31.84
C GLN A 315 -18.53 13.62 -33.09
N ALA A 316 -17.50 14.46 -32.93
CA ALA A 316 -16.75 15.01 -34.05
C ALA A 316 -16.05 13.91 -34.86
N THR A 317 -15.45 12.94 -34.18
CA THR A 317 -14.80 11.78 -34.82
C THR A 317 -15.80 10.95 -35.62
N GLN A 318 -17.00 10.71 -35.08
CA GLN A 318 -18.06 9.98 -35.78
C GLN A 318 -18.53 10.72 -37.04
N ARG A 319 -18.72 12.05 -36.98
CA ARG A 319 -19.08 12.86 -38.16
C ARG A 319 -18.02 12.76 -39.26
N LEU A 320 -16.75 12.90 -38.89
CA LEU A 320 -15.63 12.79 -39.84
C LEU A 320 -15.56 11.38 -40.46
N GLN A 321 -15.85 10.32 -39.70
CA GLN A 321 -15.95 8.97 -40.23
C GLN A 321 -17.10 8.82 -41.23
N GLU A 322 -18.28 9.37 -40.93
CA GLU A 322 -19.43 9.36 -41.83
C GLU A 322 -19.15 10.13 -43.14
N GLU A 323 -18.52 11.31 -43.04
CA GLU A 323 -18.07 12.09 -44.20
C GLU A 323 -17.04 11.33 -45.03
N THR A 324 -16.07 10.68 -44.38
CA THR A 324 -15.05 9.87 -45.06
C THR A 324 -15.68 8.70 -45.82
N ILE A 325 -16.64 7.99 -45.21
CA ILE A 325 -17.39 6.92 -45.87
C ILE A 325 -18.21 7.48 -47.05
N GLY A 326 -18.80 8.66 -46.90
CA GLY A 326 -19.51 9.35 -47.97
C GLY A 326 -18.60 9.67 -49.15
N LEU A 327 -17.42 10.25 -48.89
CA LEU A 327 -16.40 10.55 -49.90
C LEU A 327 -15.87 9.29 -50.58
N GLN A 328 -15.63 8.20 -49.84
CA GLN A 328 -15.24 6.90 -50.41
C GLN A 328 -16.32 6.34 -51.35
N LYS A 329 -17.60 6.43 -50.98
CA LYS A 329 -18.72 6.02 -51.85
C LYS A 329 -18.79 6.89 -53.11
N CYS A 330 -18.60 8.20 -52.98
CA CYS A 330 -18.53 9.10 -54.14
C CYS A 330 -17.37 8.73 -55.06
N LEU A 331 -16.17 8.51 -54.52
CA LEU A 331 -14.99 8.08 -55.29
C LEU A 331 -15.25 6.77 -56.05
N LEU A 332 -15.78 5.75 -55.36
CA LEU A 332 -16.18 4.47 -55.96
C LEU A 332 -17.24 4.65 -57.07
N SER A 333 -18.17 5.59 -56.91
CA SER A 333 -19.18 5.88 -57.94
C SER A 333 -18.58 6.55 -59.18
N VAL A 334 -17.59 7.44 -59.00
CA VAL A 334 -16.85 8.09 -60.08
C VAL A 334 -16.02 7.06 -60.84
N GLU A 335 -15.27 6.21 -60.14
CA GLU A 335 -14.49 5.11 -60.72
C GLU A 335 -15.38 4.13 -61.50
N ASN A 336 -16.56 3.78 -60.97
CA ASN A 336 -17.51 2.87 -61.61
C ASN A 336 -18.29 3.50 -62.78
N SER A 337 -18.39 4.83 -62.88
CA SER A 337 -19.19 5.48 -63.92
C SER A 337 -18.39 5.79 -65.19
N ALA A 338 -17.10 6.11 -65.09
CA ALA A 338 -16.25 6.45 -66.23
C ALA A 338 -15.45 5.24 -66.76
N GLY A 339 -14.80 4.48 -65.88
CA GLY A 339 -13.93 3.36 -66.26
C GLY A 339 -14.69 2.16 -66.82
N TRP A 340 -15.81 1.78 -66.20
CA TRP A 340 -16.61 0.63 -66.63
C TRP A 340 -17.35 0.86 -67.94
N ARG A 341 -17.81 2.09 -68.22
CA ARG A 341 -18.42 2.43 -69.52
C ARG A 341 -17.41 2.35 -70.64
N ALA A 342 -16.21 2.92 -70.43
CA ALA A 342 -15.13 2.83 -71.41
C ALA A 342 -14.66 1.38 -71.64
N LEU A 343 -14.53 0.58 -70.57
CA LEU A 343 -14.11 -0.82 -70.65
C LEU A 343 -15.15 -1.69 -71.39
N ASN A 344 -16.44 -1.43 -71.20
CA ASN A 344 -17.50 -2.13 -71.93
C ASN A 344 -17.55 -1.74 -73.40
N VAL A 345 -17.34 -0.46 -73.74
CA VAL A 345 -17.20 -0.02 -75.14
C VAL A 345 -15.97 -0.66 -75.79
N TYR A 346 -14.82 -0.67 -75.10
CA TYR A 346 -13.61 -1.36 -75.54
C TYR A 346 -13.85 -2.85 -75.80
N ARG A 347 -14.47 -3.57 -74.86
CA ARG A 347 -14.77 -5.00 -75.01
C ARG A 347 -15.70 -5.29 -76.19
N LYS A 348 -16.72 -4.44 -76.41
CA LYS A 348 -17.62 -4.56 -77.57
C LYS A 348 -16.87 -4.37 -78.90
N ILE A 349 -16.06 -3.32 -79.01
CA ILE A 349 -15.27 -3.03 -80.23
C ILE A 349 -14.24 -4.13 -80.49
N ARG A 350 -13.49 -4.55 -79.45
CA ARG A 350 -12.49 -5.62 -79.54
C ARG A 350 -13.07 -6.95 -80.01
N ASN A 351 -14.25 -7.32 -79.49
CA ASN A 351 -14.91 -8.58 -79.83
C ASN A 351 -15.53 -8.54 -81.24
N ALA A 352 -15.99 -7.37 -81.72
CA ALA A 352 -16.47 -7.19 -83.08
C ALA A 352 -15.36 -7.30 -84.14
N LEU A 353 -14.12 -6.97 -83.79
CA LEU A 353 -12.93 -7.05 -84.66
C LEU A 353 -12.37 -8.48 -84.78
N ALA A 354 -13.23 -9.49 -84.86
CA ALA A 354 -12.94 -10.90 -84.59
C ALA A 354 -11.67 -11.50 -85.27
N PRO A 355 -11.25 -11.14 -86.51
CA PRO A 355 -10.09 -11.75 -87.15
C PRO A 355 -8.82 -10.87 -87.27
N ASP A 356 -8.85 -9.56 -86.97
CA ASP A 356 -7.69 -8.68 -87.23
C ASP A 356 -6.86 -8.39 -85.97
N ASN A 357 -5.75 -9.11 -85.84
CA ASN A 357 -4.84 -9.03 -84.69
C ASN A 357 -4.08 -7.70 -84.61
N THR A 358 -3.87 -7.00 -85.73
CA THR A 358 -3.09 -5.76 -85.76
C THR A 358 -3.88 -4.59 -85.20
N LEU A 359 -5.16 -4.54 -85.57
CA LEU A 359 -6.11 -3.53 -85.08
C LEU A 359 -6.42 -3.72 -83.59
N ARG A 360 -6.54 -4.96 -83.11
CA ARG A 360 -6.68 -5.24 -81.66
C ARG A 360 -5.51 -4.70 -80.85
N ARG A 361 -4.28 -4.88 -81.33
CA ARG A 361 -3.08 -4.45 -80.60
C ARG A 361 -3.02 -2.92 -80.48
N ARG A 362 -3.28 -2.19 -81.56
CA ARG A 362 -3.36 -0.72 -81.54
C ARG A 362 -4.48 -0.20 -80.63
N LEU A 363 -5.63 -0.87 -80.61
CA LEU A 363 -6.74 -0.50 -79.74
C LEU A 363 -6.43 -0.76 -78.26
N TYR A 364 -5.70 -1.84 -77.97
CA TYR A 364 -5.20 -2.13 -76.62
C TYR A 364 -4.18 -1.08 -76.15
N ASP A 365 -3.19 -0.75 -77.00
CA ASP A 365 -2.14 0.25 -76.70
C ASP A 365 -2.74 1.64 -76.45
N PHE A 366 -3.75 2.04 -77.24
CA PHE A 366 -4.49 3.29 -77.02
C PHE A 366 -5.24 3.29 -75.68
N PHE A 367 -5.89 2.19 -75.33
CA PHE A 367 -6.68 2.10 -74.10
C PHE A 367 -5.79 2.03 -72.84
N THR A 368 -4.63 1.35 -72.93
CA THR A 368 -3.62 1.37 -71.85
C THR A 368 -3.02 2.76 -71.68
N TRP A 369 -2.71 3.45 -72.77
CA TRP A 369 -2.24 4.84 -72.71
C TRP A 369 -3.27 5.79 -72.08
N TRP A 370 -4.56 5.62 -72.39
CA TRP A 370 -5.63 6.47 -71.85
C TRP A 370 -5.95 6.22 -70.37
N ILE A 371 -5.80 4.99 -69.86
CA ILE A 371 -5.99 4.67 -68.42
C ILE A 371 -4.84 5.19 -67.56
N HIS A 372 -3.64 5.33 -68.10
CA HIS A 372 -2.46 5.80 -67.38
C HIS A 372 -2.31 7.33 -67.34
N ARG A 373 -3.35 8.08 -67.72
CA ARG A 373 -3.41 9.53 -67.76
C ARG A 373 -4.62 10.00 -66.96
#